data_AF-A0A7C0X9W3-F1
#
_entry.id   AF-A0A7C0X9W3-F1
#
_cell.length_a   1.000
_cell.length_b   1.000
_cell.length_c   1.000
_cell.angle_alpha   90.00
_cell.angle_beta   90.00
_cell.angle_gamma   90.00
#
_symmetry.space_group_name_H-M   'P 1'
#
loop_
_entity.id
_entity.type
_entity.pdbx_description
1 polymer ?
#
loop_
_entity_poly.entity_id
_entity_poly.type
_entity_poly.pdbx_seq_one_letter_code
_entity_poly.pdbx_strand_id
1 'polypeptide(L)'
;MRKMMIITLVIFFIIHVLSVPQPKDVKPSADIYEDVIRVLEVGIMSLDEEGYFNGSLFVTRYELAESFSSLLKLVPVEKIKEMIEKMEKVNENAKRLSEVEKKLSEISLEDIFNRIEKTKIEMTAQLEKMESSLELVKGYNTFVDAVKGSLKVQEEKLENLRIRVMNSEKNVSSLTGELNRLSDEISRISDRIGPIERRVEKVAKSLEDQRKLAEGISELRSRLEDMDLKIQEALTASKGAVAKVRDISEFSVKLKNFEEDYSKIKKIVISTNESLVAVASDVKDLKEKSDAMKNEVENLKSEINTLRNTVWYAVGAGIIGASLGLLALIMLWQKGGI
;
A
#
# COMPACT_ATOMS: atom_id res chain seq x y z
N MET A 1 -135.59 9.14 -73.57
CA MET A 1 -136.10 9.03 -72.18
C MET A 1 -135.24 9.79 -71.15
N ARG A 2 -134.74 11.00 -71.46
CA ARG A 2 -134.40 12.06 -70.47
C ARG A 2 -135.40 13.22 -70.48
N LYS A 3 -136.25 13.27 -71.52
CA LYS A 3 -137.33 14.27 -71.69
C LYS A 3 -138.56 14.00 -70.81
N MET A 4 -138.73 12.79 -70.25
CA MET A 4 -139.85 12.47 -69.36
C MET A 4 -139.60 12.83 -67.88
N MET A 5 -138.35 13.10 -67.46
CA MET A 5 -138.03 13.44 -66.05
C MET A 5 -137.96 14.96 -65.80
N ILE A 6 -137.66 15.75 -66.83
CA ILE A 6 -137.63 17.22 -66.75
C ILE A 6 -139.08 17.77 -66.71
N ILE A 7 -140.01 17.08 -67.35
CA ILE A 7 -141.44 17.44 -67.36
C ILE A 7 -142.07 17.24 -65.96
N THR A 8 -141.60 16.29 -65.16
CA THR A 8 -142.14 16.05 -63.80
C THR A 8 -141.64 17.08 -62.77
N LEU A 9 -140.44 17.63 -62.93
CA LEU A 9 -139.89 18.63 -62.02
C LEU A 9 -140.39 20.06 -62.33
N VAL A 10 -140.69 20.35 -63.60
CA VAL A 10 -141.27 21.62 -64.05
C VAL A 10 -142.78 21.70 -63.76
N ILE A 11 -143.50 20.57 -63.70
CA ILE A 11 -144.93 20.54 -63.34
C ILE A 11 -145.17 20.63 -61.82
N PHE A 12 -144.20 20.25 -60.97
CA PHE A 12 -144.31 20.43 -59.51
C PHE A 12 -143.94 21.85 -59.04
N PHE A 13 -143.06 22.56 -59.78
CA PHE A 13 -142.64 23.92 -59.48
C PHE A 13 -143.58 25.01 -60.03
N ILE A 14 -144.42 24.68 -61.02
CA ILE A 14 -145.41 25.61 -61.61
C ILE A 14 -146.77 25.57 -60.87
N ILE A 15 -147.04 24.55 -60.04
CA ILE A 15 -148.31 24.45 -59.27
C ILE A 15 -148.18 24.97 -57.82
N HIS A 16 -146.97 25.26 -57.33
CA HIS A 16 -146.74 25.97 -56.06
C HIS A 16 -146.21 27.40 -56.25
N VAL A 17 -146.59 28.06 -57.35
CA VAL A 17 -146.96 29.49 -57.26
C VAL A 17 -148.18 29.52 -56.33
N LEU A 18 -147.91 29.39 -55.02
CA LEU A 18 -148.87 29.66 -53.98
C LEU A 18 -149.26 31.11 -54.21
N SER A 19 -150.42 31.31 -54.83
CA SER A 19 -151.11 32.59 -54.82
C SER A 19 -151.01 33.10 -53.40
N VAL A 20 -150.13 34.07 -53.17
CA VAL A 20 -150.08 34.81 -51.92
C VAL A 20 -151.51 35.27 -51.74
N PRO A 21 -152.20 34.84 -50.67
CA PRO A 21 -153.62 35.12 -50.52
C PRO A 21 -153.77 36.63 -50.59
N GLN A 22 -154.35 37.15 -51.68
CA GLN A 22 -154.54 38.58 -51.80
C GLN A 22 -155.75 38.92 -50.95
N PRO A 23 -155.55 39.69 -49.86
CA PRO A 23 -156.65 40.04 -48.99
C PRO A 23 -157.70 40.80 -49.78
N LYS A 24 -158.91 40.26 -49.80
CA LYS A 24 -160.01 40.81 -50.60
C LYS A 24 -160.36 42.26 -50.21
N ASP A 25 -160.06 42.66 -48.98
CA ASP A 25 -160.34 43.97 -48.38
C ASP A 25 -159.19 44.98 -48.47
N VAL A 26 -157.95 44.58 -48.77
CA VAL A 26 -156.83 45.52 -48.87
C VAL A 26 -156.49 45.74 -50.35
N LYS A 27 -156.81 46.93 -50.86
CA LYS A 27 -156.55 47.28 -52.26
C LYS A 27 -155.05 47.50 -52.50
N PRO A 28 -154.51 47.13 -53.69
CA PRO A 28 -153.10 47.37 -54.04
C PRO A 28 -152.64 48.83 -53.96
N SER A 29 -153.58 49.78 -54.04
CA SER A 29 -153.29 51.22 -53.91
C SER A 29 -153.16 51.69 -52.46
N ALA A 30 -153.40 50.82 -51.47
CA ALA A 30 -153.30 51.18 -50.06
C ALA A 30 -151.83 51.25 -49.62
N ASP A 31 -151.51 52.25 -48.82
CA ASP A 31 -150.15 52.58 -48.37
C ASP A 31 -149.46 51.39 -47.66
N ILE A 32 -150.26 50.56 -47.00
CA ILE A 32 -149.82 49.40 -46.21
C ILE A 32 -149.80 48.09 -47.00
N TYR A 33 -150.22 48.10 -48.27
CA TYR A 33 -150.49 46.87 -49.02
C TYR A 33 -149.24 45.98 -49.11
N GLU A 34 -148.08 46.55 -49.44
CA GLU A 34 -146.82 45.82 -49.54
C GLU A 34 -146.35 45.24 -48.20
N ASP A 35 -146.61 45.94 -47.09
CA ASP A 35 -146.27 45.46 -45.75
C ASP A 35 -147.18 44.29 -45.35
N VAL A 36 -148.47 44.40 -45.64
CA VAL A 36 -149.46 43.32 -45.43
C VAL A 36 -149.10 42.10 -46.26
N ILE A 37 -148.84 42.27 -47.56
CA ILE A 37 -148.43 41.18 -48.44
C ILE A 37 -147.14 40.54 -47.91
N ARG A 38 -146.16 41.32 -47.48
CA ARG A 38 -144.91 40.77 -46.95
C ARG A 38 -145.13 39.93 -45.70
N VAL A 39 -145.92 40.40 -44.73
CA VAL A 39 -146.17 39.62 -43.51
C VAL A 39 -147.00 38.36 -43.79
N LEU A 40 -147.83 38.36 -44.83
CA LEU A 40 -148.52 37.15 -45.31
C LEU A 40 -147.55 36.21 -46.04
N GLU A 41 -146.71 36.73 -46.94
CA GLU A 41 -145.73 35.97 -47.73
C GLU A 41 -144.74 35.22 -46.85
N VAL A 42 -144.21 35.90 -45.83
CA VAL A 42 -143.28 35.27 -44.90
C VAL A 42 -144.00 34.48 -43.79
N GLY A 43 -145.33 34.39 -43.83
CA GLY A 43 -146.15 33.60 -42.91
C GLY A 43 -146.19 34.13 -41.47
N ILE A 44 -145.96 35.43 -41.30
CA ILE A 44 -146.09 36.12 -40.01
C ILE A 44 -147.56 36.33 -39.66
N MET A 45 -148.41 36.66 -40.63
CA MET A 45 -149.86 36.78 -40.44
C MET A 45 -150.60 35.92 -41.47
N SER A 46 -151.89 35.69 -41.26
CA SER A 46 -152.76 34.94 -42.17
C SER A 46 -154.05 35.72 -42.47
N LEU A 47 -154.72 35.34 -43.56
CA LEU A 47 -156.08 35.80 -43.81
C LEU A 47 -157.08 34.98 -43.01
N ASP A 48 -158.28 35.52 -42.81
CA ASP A 48 -159.40 34.75 -42.26
C ASP A 48 -159.88 33.67 -43.24
N GLU A 49 -160.84 32.85 -42.80
CA GLU A 49 -161.41 31.75 -43.59
C GLU A 49 -162.09 32.21 -44.89
N GLU A 50 -162.46 33.49 -44.97
CA GLU A 50 -163.14 34.10 -46.12
C GLU A 50 -162.16 34.80 -47.09
N GLY A 51 -160.89 34.92 -46.70
CA GLY A 51 -159.82 35.54 -47.47
C GLY A 51 -159.74 37.06 -47.30
N TYR A 52 -160.17 37.59 -46.17
CA TYR A 52 -159.98 38.99 -45.76
C TYR A 52 -158.82 39.10 -44.75
N PHE A 53 -158.08 40.20 -44.81
CA PHE A 53 -157.08 40.53 -43.79
C PHE A 53 -157.72 41.15 -42.55
N ASN A 54 -158.86 41.82 -42.72
CA ASN A 54 -159.61 42.52 -41.69
C ASN A 54 -158.78 43.54 -40.92
N GLY A 55 -158.03 44.39 -41.61
CA GLY A 55 -157.08 45.33 -40.99
C GLY A 55 -157.69 46.38 -40.05
N SER A 56 -159.03 46.51 -40.02
CA SER A 56 -159.76 47.39 -39.08
C SER A 56 -160.23 46.68 -37.81
N LEU A 57 -160.13 45.35 -37.73
CA LEU A 57 -160.44 44.59 -36.52
C LEU A 57 -159.29 44.68 -35.51
N PHE A 58 -159.66 44.59 -34.23
CA PHE A 58 -158.66 44.50 -33.17
C PHE A 58 -158.01 43.12 -33.18
N VAL A 59 -156.70 43.07 -33.46
CA VAL A 59 -155.90 41.83 -33.36
C VAL A 59 -155.88 41.37 -31.91
N THR A 60 -156.24 40.10 -31.69
CA THR A 60 -156.18 39.50 -30.36
C THR A 60 -154.73 39.28 -29.94
N ARG A 61 -154.48 39.22 -28.62
CA ARG A 61 -153.14 38.91 -28.10
C ARG A 61 -152.62 37.55 -28.58
N TYR A 62 -153.52 36.62 -28.91
CA TYR A 62 -153.17 35.30 -29.45
C TYR A 62 -152.64 35.41 -30.88
N GLU A 63 -153.33 36.12 -31.75
CA GLU A 63 -152.90 36.34 -33.14
C GLU A 63 -151.58 37.13 -33.18
N LEU A 64 -151.42 38.14 -32.32
CA LEU A 64 -150.16 38.87 -32.22
C LEU A 64 -149.01 37.97 -31.72
N ALA A 65 -149.28 37.08 -30.76
CA ALA A 65 -148.29 36.12 -30.28
C ALA A 65 -147.92 35.09 -31.35
N GLU A 66 -148.86 34.66 -32.17
CA GLU A 66 -148.61 33.79 -33.32
C GLU A 66 -147.73 34.48 -34.36
N SER A 67 -147.99 35.74 -34.67
CA SER A 67 -147.14 36.55 -35.55
C SER A 67 -145.73 36.75 -35.01
N PHE A 68 -145.58 37.03 -33.72
CA PHE A 68 -144.27 37.11 -33.09
C PHE A 68 -143.54 35.75 -33.08
N SER A 69 -144.26 34.65 -32.90
CA SER A 69 -143.70 33.30 -32.95
C SER A 69 -143.18 32.96 -34.36
N SER A 70 -143.94 33.30 -35.41
CA SER A 70 -143.51 33.15 -36.80
C SER A 70 -142.31 34.03 -37.13
N LEU A 71 -142.27 35.28 -36.67
CA LEU A 71 -141.11 36.16 -36.82
C LEU A 71 -139.86 35.58 -36.12
N LEU A 72 -140.01 35.04 -34.91
CA LEU A 72 -138.90 34.42 -34.18
C LEU A 72 -138.37 33.16 -34.87
N LYS A 73 -139.22 32.39 -35.58
CA LYS A 73 -138.78 31.24 -36.39
C LYS A 73 -137.96 31.65 -37.62
N LEU A 74 -138.21 32.84 -38.17
CA LEU A 74 -137.48 33.38 -39.33
C LEU A 74 -136.11 33.95 -38.95
N VAL A 75 -135.88 34.27 -37.67
CA VAL A 75 -134.58 34.72 -37.17
C VAL A 75 -133.81 33.52 -36.61
N PRO A 76 -132.80 32.98 -37.33
CA PRO A 76 -132.00 31.87 -36.82
C PRO A 76 -131.01 32.39 -35.75
N VAL A 77 -131.50 32.63 -34.54
CA VAL A 77 -130.72 33.18 -33.42
C VAL A 77 -129.44 32.39 -33.16
N GLU A 78 -129.48 31.05 -33.28
CA GLU A 78 -128.30 30.18 -33.21
C GLU A 78 -127.20 30.54 -34.22
N LYS A 79 -127.55 30.89 -35.47
CA LYS A 79 -126.54 31.29 -36.47
C LYS A 79 -125.90 32.63 -36.15
N ILE A 80 -126.66 33.55 -35.57
CA ILE A 80 -126.16 34.86 -35.13
C ILE A 80 -125.19 34.65 -33.96
N LYS A 81 -125.51 33.77 -33.02
CA LYS A 81 -124.64 33.42 -31.89
C LYS A 81 -123.32 32.78 -32.35
N GLU A 82 -123.37 31.84 -33.30
CA GLU A 82 -122.16 31.27 -33.91
C GLU A 82 -121.30 32.33 -34.63
N MET A 83 -121.92 33.31 -35.31
CA MET A 83 -121.18 34.40 -35.95
C MET A 83 -120.49 35.31 -34.93
N ILE A 84 -121.14 35.59 -33.81
CA ILE A 84 -120.56 36.38 -32.71
C ILE A 84 -119.33 35.65 -32.13
N GLU A 85 -119.44 34.35 -31.84
CA GLU A 85 -118.32 33.55 -31.35
C GLU A 85 -117.15 33.49 -32.35
N LYS A 86 -117.44 33.40 -33.65
CA LYS A 86 -116.40 33.44 -34.70
C LYS A 86 -115.74 34.82 -34.79
N MET A 87 -116.48 35.92 -34.65
CA MET A 87 -115.91 37.27 -34.64
C MET A 87 -115.02 37.51 -33.42
N GLU A 88 -115.37 37.00 -32.24
CA GLU A 88 -114.52 37.08 -31.06
C GLU A 88 -113.19 36.36 -31.27
N LYS A 89 -113.21 35.14 -31.83
CA LYS A 89 -111.98 34.41 -32.19
C LYS A 89 -111.14 35.14 -33.24
N VAL A 90 -111.78 35.77 -34.24
CA VAL A 90 -111.06 36.57 -35.25
C VAL A 90 -110.39 37.78 -34.61
N ASN A 91 -111.06 38.46 -33.67
CA ASN A 91 -110.50 39.60 -32.95
C ASN A 91 -109.34 39.19 -32.04
N GLU A 92 -109.44 38.05 -31.36
CA GLU A 92 -108.35 37.50 -30.55
C GLU A 92 -107.14 37.15 -31.43
N ASN A 93 -107.36 36.53 -32.59
CA ASN A 93 -106.29 36.24 -33.54
C ASN A 93 -105.65 37.52 -34.12
N ALA A 94 -106.43 38.57 -34.38
CA ALA A 94 -105.91 39.85 -34.83
C ALA A 94 -105.02 40.52 -33.77
N LYS A 95 -105.40 40.47 -32.48
CA LYS A 95 -104.56 40.94 -31.38
C LYS A 95 -103.25 40.15 -31.29
N ARG A 96 -103.32 38.81 -31.36
CA ARG A 96 -102.13 37.95 -31.36
C ARG A 96 -101.21 38.23 -32.54
N LEU A 97 -101.77 38.50 -33.73
CA LEU A 97 -101.00 38.85 -34.91
C LEU A 97 -100.26 40.18 -34.73
N SER A 98 -100.93 41.20 -34.19
CA SER A 98 -100.30 42.49 -33.90
C SER A 98 -99.15 42.39 -32.89
N GLU A 99 -99.30 41.55 -31.85
CA GLU A 99 -98.22 41.28 -30.90
C GLU A 99 -97.03 40.58 -31.55
N VAL A 100 -97.27 39.65 -32.46
CA VAL A 100 -96.23 38.96 -33.23
C VAL A 100 -95.51 39.94 -34.16
N GLU A 101 -96.25 40.77 -34.89
CA GLU A 101 -95.67 41.81 -35.77
C GLU A 101 -94.81 42.80 -34.99
N LYS A 102 -95.24 43.21 -33.79
CA LYS A 102 -94.46 44.07 -32.91
C LYS A 102 -93.17 43.41 -32.43
N LYS A 103 -93.23 42.14 -32.01
CA LYS A 103 -92.02 41.39 -31.62
C LYS A 103 -91.07 41.19 -32.80
N LEU A 104 -91.61 41.06 -34.02
CA LEU A 104 -90.81 40.91 -35.22
C LEU A 104 -90.15 42.23 -35.65
N SER A 105 -90.81 43.37 -35.45
CA SER A 105 -90.25 44.69 -35.75
C SER A 105 -89.22 45.16 -34.72
N GLU A 106 -89.31 44.67 -33.48
CA GLU A 106 -88.29 44.87 -32.44
C GLU A 106 -87.00 44.07 -32.70
N ILE A 107 -87.03 43.03 -33.55
CA ILE A 107 -85.85 42.28 -33.96
C ILE A 107 -85.37 42.82 -35.31
N SER A 108 -84.40 43.72 -35.29
CA SER A 108 -83.78 44.15 -36.54
C SER A 108 -82.80 43.07 -37.04
N LEU A 109 -82.80 42.83 -38.36
CA LEU A 109 -81.80 41.98 -39.02
C LEU A 109 -80.38 42.52 -38.78
N GLU A 110 -80.26 43.84 -38.57
CA GLU A 110 -79.02 44.53 -38.24
C GLU A 110 -78.47 44.12 -36.87
N ASP A 111 -79.33 43.95 -35.86
CA ASP A 111 -78.91 43.48 -34.53
C ASP A 111 -78.39 42.05 -34.57
N ILE A 112 -79.05 41.18 -35.36
CA ILE A 112 -78.58 39.81 -35.59
C ILE A 112 -77.22 39.83 -36.30
N PHE A 113 -77.09 40.65 -37.34
CA PHE A 113 -75.84 40.80 -38.09
C PHE A 113 -74.69 41.28 -37.19
N ASN A 114 -74.92 42.33 -36.40
CA ASN A 114 -73.95 42.87 -35.45
C ASN A 114 -73.54 41.84 -34.39
N ARG A 115 -74.47 41.01 -33.90
CA ARG A 115 -74.15 39.91 -32.97
C ARG A 115 -73.29 38.82 -33.63
N ILE A 116 -73.61 38.45 -34.87
CA ILE A 116 -72.82 37.49 -35.65
C ILE A 116 -71.42 38.03 -35.90
N GLU A 117 -71.31 39.30 -36.31
CA GLU A 117 -70.02 39.96 -36.57
C GLU A 117 -69.18 40.04 -35.29
N LYS A 118 -69.78 40.45 -34.17
CA LYS A 118 -69.10 40.44 -32.87
C LYS A 118 -68.61 39.03 -32.48
N THR A 119 -69.47 38.02 -32.63
CA THR A 119 -69.10 36.62 -32.33
C THR A 119 -67.96 36.15 -33.23
N LYS A 120 -67.99 36.50 -34.52
CA LYS A 120 -66.92 36.20 -35.48
C LYS A 120 -65.59 36.83 -35.05
N ILE A 121 -65.59 38.11 -34.66
CA ILE A 121 -64.38 38.80 -34.18
C ILE A 121 -63.84 38.11 -32.92
N GLU A 122 -64.70 37.78 -31.95
CA GLU A 122 -64.32 37.08 -30.73
C GLU A 122 -63.75 35.68 -31.01
N MET A 123 -64.36 34.93 -31.92
CA MET A 123 -63.86 33.62 -32.35
C MET A 123 -62.50 33.72 -33.04
N THR A 124 -62.29 34.70 -33.92
CA THR A 124 -60.99 34.92 -34.56
C THR A 124 -59.90 35.23 -33.53
N ALA A 125 -60.18 36.11 -32.57
CA ALA A 125 -59.23 36.43 -31.50
C ALA A 125 -58.92 35.21 -30.60
N GLN A 126 -59.90 34.33 -30.36
CA GLN A 126 -59.67 33.07 -29.65
C GLN A 126 -58.83 32.09 -30.46
N LEU A 127 -59.05 32.00 -31.79
CA LEU A 127 -58.25 31.16 -32.68
C LEU A 127 -56.79 31.60 -32.71
N GLU A 128 -56.51 32.90 -32.82
CA GLU A 128 -55.14 33.43 -32.78
C GLU A 128 -54.44 33.11 -31.43
N LYS A 129 -55.17 33.21 -30.31
CA LYS A 129 -54.65 32.81 -28.99
C LYS A 129 -54.39 31.31 -28.90
N MET A 130 -55.28 30.48 -29.46
CA MET A 130 -55.09 29.03 -29.51
C MET A 130 -53.88 28.66 -30.37
N GLU A 131 -53.71 29.29 -31.53
CA GLU A 131 -52.57 29.06 -32.41
C GLU A 131 -51.25 29.44 -31.73
N SER A 132 -51.21 30.58 -31.04
CA SER A 132 -50.07 30.99 -30.22
C SER A 132 -49.76 29.99 -29.10
N SER A 133 -50.79 29.48 -28.42
CA SER A 133 -50.63 28.47 -27.37
C SER A 133 -50.13 27.14 -27.93
N LEU A 134 -50.56 26.77 -29.14
CA LEU A 134 -50.17 25.55 -29.82
C LEU A 134 -48.69 25.58 -30.24
N GLU A 135 -48.19 26.74 -30.68
CA GLU A 135 -46.75 26.95 -30.93
C GLU A 135 -45.91 26.84 -29.65
N LEU A 136 -46.39 27.39 -28.52
CA LEU A 136 -45.72 27.22 -27.22
C LEU A 136 -45.65 25.73 -26.81
N VAL A 137 -46.74 24.98 -27.00
CA VAL A 137 -46.78 23.54 -26.70
C VAL A 137 -45.79 22.76 -27.57
N LYS A 138 -45.68 23.08 -28.86
CA LYS A 138 -44.65 22.48 -29.74
C LYS A 138 -43.24 22.78 -29.21
N GLY A 139 -42.97 24.02 -28.82
CA GLY A 139 -41.71 24.43 -28.22
C GLY A 139 -41.38 23.67 -26.94
N TYR A 140 -42.36 23.49 -26.04
CA TYR A 140 -42.20 22.66 -24.85
C TYR A 140 -41.88 21.21 -25.19
N ASN A 141 -42.52 20.64 -26.21
CA ASN A 141 -42.27 19.26 -26.61
C ASN A 141 -40.82 19.08 -27.10
N THR A 142 -40.32 20.02 -27.92
CA THR A 142 -38.90 20.03 -28.35
C THR A 142 -37.94 20.19 -27.17
N PHE A 143 -38.27 21.04 -26.20
CA PHE A 143 -37.47 21.18 -24.98
C PHE A 143 -37.43 19.88 -24.16
N VAL A 144 -38.58 19.21 -23.99
CA VAL A 144 -38.67 17.92 -23.30
C VAL A 144 -37.79 16.87 -23.98
N ASP A 145 -37.82 16.79 -25.31
CA ASP A 145 -36.95 15.88 -26.07
C ASP A 145 -35.47 16.19 -25.86
N ALA A 146 -35.08 17.46 -25.84
CA ALA A 146 -33.71 17.89 -25.58
C ALA A 146 -33.25 17.56 -24.15
N VAL A 147 -34.13 17.75 -23.16
CA VAL A 147 -33.87 17.37 -21.77
C VAL A 147 -33.71 15.86 -21.64
N LYS A 148 -34.58 15.07 -22.29
CA LYS A 148 -34.50 13.60 -22.29
C LYS A 148 -33.19 13.11 -22.92
N GLY A 149 -32.76 13.72 -24.02
CA GLY A 149 -31.46 13.44 -24.63
C GLY A 149 -30.29 13.75 -23.69
N SER A 150 -30.33 14.91 -23.03
CA SER A 150 -29.30 15.32 -22.06
C SER A 150 -29.24 14.41 -20.84
N LEU A 151 -30.41 13.97 -20.35
CA LEU A 151 -30.51 13.04 -19.22
C LEU A 151 -29.86 11.70 -19.56
N LYS A 152 -30.13 11.14 -20.75
CA LYS A 152 -29.51 9.90 -21.21
C LYS A 152 -27.97 10.00 -21.25
N VAL A 153 -27.44 11.11 -21.75
CA VAL A 153 -25.98 11.34 -21.77
C VAL A 153 -25.41 11.44 -20.36
N GLN A 154 -26.13 12.04 -19.42
CA GLN A 154 -25.71 12.10 -18.01
C GLN A 154 -25.72 10.70 -17.36
N GLU A 155 -26.73 9.88 -17.63
CA GLU A 155 -26.79 8.49 -17.17
C GLU A 155 -25.59 7.67 -17.66
N GLU A 156 -25.23 7.80 -18.94
CA GLU A 156 -24.05 7.13 -19.51
C GLU A 156 -22.73 7.61 -18.85
N LYS A 157 -22.61 8.91 -18.57
CA LYS A 157 -21.44 9.45 -17.84
C LYS A 157 -21.38 8.94 -16.40
N LEU A 158 -22.52 8.84 -15.72
CA LEU A 158 -22.61 8.34 -14.36
C LEU A 158 -22.15 6.89 -14.28
N GLU A 159 -22.59 6.05 -15.23
CA GLU A 159 -22.19 4.65 -15.27
C GLU A 159 -20.69 4.49 -15.54
N ASN A 160 -20.13 5.27 -16.46
CA ASN A 160 -18.68 5.29 -16.70
C ASN A 160 -17.88 5.72 -15.45
N LEU A 161 -18.37 6.72 -14.71
CA LEU A 161 -17.76 7.14 -13.45
C LEU A 161 -17.82 6.03 -12.40
N ARG A 162 -18.96 5.34 -12.29
CA ARG A 162 -19.13 4.19 -11.40
C ARG A 162 -18.10 3.09 -11.69
N ILE A 163 -17.92 2.73 -12.95
CA ILE A 163 -16.92 1.74 -13.39
C ILE A 163 -15.50 2.19 -13.02
N ARG A 164 -15.17 3.46 -13.26
CA ARG A 164 -13.86 4.02 -12.88
C ARG A 164 -13.62 3.97 -11.37
N VAL A 165 -14.63 4.30 -10.56
CA VAL A 165 -14.54 4.23 -9.09
C VAL A 165 -14.29 2.80 -8.64
N MET A 166 -15.05 1.82 -9.14
CA MET A 166 -14.85 0.40 -8.79
C MET A 166 -13.44 -0.08 -9.15
N ASN A 167 -12.91 0.33 -10.31
CA ASN A 167 -11.54 0.00 -10.72
C ASN A 167 -10.50 0.66 -9.81
N SER A 168 -10.71 1.93 -9.43
CA SER A 168 -9.84 2.62 -8.48
C SER A 168 -9.86 1.96 -7.09
N GLU A 169 -11.03 1.55 -6.59
CA GLU A 169 -11.16 0.81 -5.32
C GLU A 169 -10.39 -0.52 -5.35
N LYS A 170 -10.47 -1.26 -6.47
CA LYS A 170 -9.69 -2.48 -6.67
C LYS A 170 -8.19 -2.21 -6.65
N ASN A 171 -7.74 -1.14 -7.31
CA ASN A 171 -6.33 -0.75 -7.32
C ASN A 171 -5.85 -0.36 -5.91
N VAL A 172 -6.64 0.41 -5.16
CA VAL A 172 -6.32 0.77 -3.77
C VAL A 172 -6.20 -0.46 -2.89
N SER A 173 -7.11 -1.44 -3.04
CA SER A 173 -7.03 -2.71 -2.32
C SER A 173 -5.75 -3.50 -2.65
N SER A 174 -5.37 -3.58 -3.93
CA SER A 174 -4.12 -4.23 -4.35
C SER A 174 -2.89 -3.54 -3.75
N LEU A 175 -2.82 -2.20 -3.85
CA LEU A 175 -1.73 -1.40 -3.31
C LEU A 175 -1.63 -1.54 -1.78
N THR A 176 -2.77 -1.61 -1.08
CA THR A 176 -2.80 -1.86 0.36
C THR A 176 -2.19 -3.23 0.70
N GLY A 177 -2.50 -4.26 -0.10
CA GLY A 177 -1.91 -5.58 0.04
C GLY A 177 -0.40 -5.61 -0.22
N GLU A 178 0.08 -4.87 -1.21
CA GLU A 178 1.51 -4.71 -1.49
C GLU A 178 2.23 -3.97 -0.36
N LEU A 179 1.64 -2.89 0.16
CA LEU A 179 2.18 -2.12 1.29
C LEU A 179 2.36 -2.99 2.53
N ASN A 180 1.37 -3.83 2.85
CA ASN A 180 1.45 -4.75 3.99
C ASN A 180 2.57 -5.78 3.83
N ARG A 181 2.74 -6.34 2.62
CA ARG A 181 3.86 -7.27 2.34
C ARG A 181 5.21 -6.59 2.50
N LEU A 182 5.36 -5.36 2.00
CA LEU A 182 6.59 -4.59 2.14
C LEU A 182 6.88 -4.28 3.61
N SER A 183 5.84 -3.94 4.39
CA SER A 183 5.97 -3.73 5.84
C SER A 183 6.48 -5.00 6.55
N ASP A 184 5.94 -6.18 6.20
CA ASP A 184 6.39 -7.45 6.76
C ASP A 184 7.85 -7.76 6.38
N GLU A 185 8.26 -7.47 5.14
CA GLU A 185 9.65 -7.64 4.69
C GLU A 185 10.61 -6.72 5.45
N ILE A 186 10.24 -5.44 5.63
CA ILE A 186 11.03 -4.48 6.42
C ILE A 186 11.18 -4.98 7.86
N SER A 187 10.11 -5.49 8.48
CA SER A 187 10.14 -6.05 9.82
C SER A 187 11.12 -7.23 9.91
N ARG A 188 11.05 -8.18 8.97
CA ARG A 188 11.99 -9.31 8.88
C ARG A 188 13.44 -8.90 8.67
N ILE A 189 13.70 -7.83 7.90
CA ILE A 189 15.04 -7.29 7.72
C ILE A 189 15.54 -6.69 9.04
N SER A 190 14.70 -5.91 9.71
CA SER A 190 15.01 -5.31 11.01
C SER A 190 15.38 -6.38 12.05
N ASP A 191 14.59 -7.46 12.13
CA ASP A 191 14.85 -8.60 13.02
C ASP A 191 16.19 -9.30 12.73
N ARG A 192 16.66 -9.29 11.48
CA ARG A 192 17.92 -9.91 11.07
C ARG A 192 19.15 -9.04 11.33
N ILE A 193 18.98 -7.72 11.45
CA ILE A 193 20.09 -6.78 11.69
C ILE A 193 20.72 -7.04 13.07
N GLY A 194 19.93 -7.13 14.14
CA GLY A 194 20.46 -7.32 15.49
C GLY A 194 21.35 -8.58 15.66
N PRO A 195 20.94 -9.76 15.16
CA PRO A 195 21.81 -10.94 15.13
C PRO A 195 23.10 -10.76 14.32
N ILE A 196 23.05 -10.02 13.21
CA ILE A 196 24.25 -9.72 12.40
C ILE A 196 25.20 -8.82 13.17
N GLU A 197 24.71 -7.75 13.81
CA GLU A 197 25.51 -6.86 14.65
C GLU A 197 26.23 -7.63 15.78
N ARG A 198 25.53 -8.54 16.46
CA ARG A 198 26.13 -9.40 17.48
C ARG A 198 27.21 -10.34 16.92
N ARG A 199 27.04 -10.85 15.69
CA ARG A 199 28.07 -11.66 15.03
C ARG A 199 29.28 -10.82 14.66
N VAL A 200 29.08 -9.60 14.17
CA VAL A 200 30.16 -8.65 13.87
C VAL A 200 30.96 -8.34 15.14
N GLU A 201 30.29 -8.08 16.27
CA GLU A 201 30.95 -7.83 17.55
C GLU A 201 31.79 -9.04 18.02
N LYS A 202 31.25 -10.26 17.87
CA LYS A 202 32.00 -11.49 18.18
C LYS A 202 33.24 -11.65 17.30
N VAL A 203 33.12 -11.42 16.00
CA VAL A 203 34.25 -11.47 15.07
C VAL A 203 35.30 -10.42 15.44
N ALA A 204 34.89 -9.21 15.79
CA ALA A 204 35.81 -8.16 16.24
C ALA A 204 36.60 -8.59 17.49
N LYS A 205 35.94 -9.20 18.49
CA LYS A 205 36.63 -9.75 19.68
C LYS A 205 37.59 -10.88 19.31
N SER A 206 37.19 -11.81 18.45
CA SER A 206 38.08 -12.89 18.00
C SER A 206 39.31 -12.36 17.23
N LEU A 207 39.16 -11.29 16.44
CA LEU A 207 40.29 -10.63 15.77
C LEU A 207 41.26 -9.99 16.77
N GLU A 208 40.74 -9.35 17.81
CA GLU A 208 41.57 -8.79 18.89
C GLU A 208 42.34 -9.88 19.64
N ASP A 209 41.69 -11.00 19.94
CA ASP A 209 42.35 -12.15 20.57
C ASP A 209 43.44 -12.75 19.66
N GLN A 210 43.19 -12.85 18.36
CA GLN A 210 44.21 -13.29 17.38
C GLN A 210 45.39 -12.33 17.31
N ARG A 211 45.17 -11.02 17.41
CA ARG A 211 46.24 -10.03 17.44
C ARG A 211 47.15 -10.22 18.66
N LYS A 212 46.57 -10.41 19.85
CA LYS A 212 47.34 -10.69 21.08
C LYS A 212 48.14 -11.98 20.97
N LEU A 213 47.58 -13.02 20.36
CA LEU A 213 48.30 -14.26 20.09
C LEU A 213 49.52 -14.01 19.19
N ALA A 214 49.34 -13.22 18.11
CA ALA A 214 50.43 -12.89 17.19
C ALA A 214 51.55 -12.08 17.88
N GLU A 215 51.18 -11.14 18.76
CA GLU A 215 52.12 -10.39 19.59
C GLU A 215 52.91 -11.33 20.53
N GLY A 216 52.23 -12.27 21.20
CA GLY A 216 52.88 -13.28 22.04
C GLY A 216 53.82 -14.22 21.28
N ILE A 217 53.47 -14.61 20.04
CA ILE A 217 54.35 -15.40 19.18
C ILE A 217 55.62 -14.61 18.82
N SER A 218 55.49 -13.31 18.53
CA SER A 218 56.62 -12.44 18.25
C SER A 218 57.59 -12.35 19.43
N GLU A 219 57.05 -12.20 20.66
CA GLU A 219 57.85 -12.18 21.88
C GLU A 219 58.56 -13.52 22.12
N LEU A 220 57.85 -14.65 21.95
CA LEU A 220 58.44 -15.99 22.07
C LEU A 220 59.58 -16.20 21.07
N ARG A 221 59.43 -15.71 19.83
CA ARG A 221 60.48 -15.77 18.83
C ARG A 221 61.72 -14.99 19.25
N SER A 222 61.56 -13.78 19.77
CA SER A 222 62.69 -12.98 20.29
C SER A 222 63.40 -13.68 21.45
N ARG A 223 62.64 -14.30 22.36
CA ARG A 223 63.23 -15.10 23.45
C ARG A 223 63.98 -16.33 22.95
N LEU A 224 63.49 -16.99 21.90
CA LEU A 224 64.20 -18.11 21.28
C LEU A 224 65.51 -17.68 20.64
N GLU A 225 65.53 -16.53 19.95
CA GLU A 225 66.75 -15.96 19.37
C GLU A 225 67.79 -15.60 20.44
N ASP A 226 67.37 -15.00 21.58
CA ASP A 226 68.25 -14.76 22.73
C ASP A 226 68.78 -16.05 23.36
N MET A 227 67.94 -17.08 23.49
CA MET A 227 68.36 -18.38 23.99
C MET A 227 69.39 -19.04 23.07
N ASP A 228 69.22 -18.96 21.75
CA ASP A 228 70.18 -19.51 20.79
C ASP A 228 71.56 -18.85 20.93
N LEU A 229 71.60 -17.52 21.07
CA LEU A 229 72.84 -16.79 21.35
C LEU A 229 73.52 -17.27 22.63
N LYS A 230 72.76 -17.38 23.74
CA LYS A 230 73.29 -17.89 25.01
C LYS A 230 73.82 -19.31 24.91
N ILE A 231 73.17 -20.17 24.12
CA ILE A 231 73.64 -21.54 23.87
C ILE A 231 74.96 -21.51 23.09
N GLN A 232 75.11 -20.66 22.08
CA GLN A 232 76.36 -20.53 21.31
C GLN A 232 77.51 -20.02 22.18
N GLU A 233 77.24 -19.05 23.06
CA GLU A 233 78.22 -18.55 24.03
C GLU A 233 78.67 -19.65 24.99
N ALA A 234 77.71 -20.39 25.58
CA ALA A 234 77.99 -21.50 26.49
C ALA A 234 78.76 -22.63 25.79
N LEU A 235 78.43 -22.95 24.54
CA LEU A 235 79.13 -23.95 23.74
C LEU A 235 80.58 -23.54 23.48
N THR A 236 80.82 -22.26 23.16
CA THR A 236 82.16 -21.71 22.96
C THR A 236 82.98 -21.77 24.25
N ALA A 237 82.39 -21.38 25.38
CA ALA A 237 83.02 -21.47 26.70
C ALA A 237 83.38 -22.93 27.06
N SER A 238 82.46 -23.87 26.82
CA SER A 238 82.68 -25.30 27.05
C SER A 238 83.82 -25.85 26.20
N LYS A 239 83.89 -25.52 24.90
CA LYS A 239 85.03 -25.90 24.04
C LYS A 239 86.36 -25.41 24.60
N GLY A 240 86.40 -24.16 25.10
CA GLY A 240 87.58 -23.61 25.77
C GLY A 240 87.96 -24.37 27.03
N ALA A 241 86.99 -24.79 27.84
CA ALA A 241 87.23 -25.61 29.03
C ALA A 241 87.76 -27.00 28.67
N VAL A 242 87.22 -27.65 27.64
CA VAL A 242 87.70 -28.96 27.14
C VAL A 242 89.16 -28.87 26.67
N ALA A 243 89.54 -27.78 25.98
CA ALA A 243 90.93 -27.56 25.58
C ALA A 243 91.87 -27.51 26.80
N LYS A 244 91.50 -26.79 27.86
CA LYS A 244 92.28 -26.75 29.11
C LYS A 244 92.42 -28.13 29.78
N VAL A 245 91.37 -28.97 29.74
CA VAL A 245 91.44 -30.35 30.25
C VAL A 245 92.43 -31.20 29.43
N ARG A 246 92.49 -30.99 28.11
CA ARG A 246 93.48 -31.64 27.25
C ARG A 246 94.91 -31.26 27.65
N ASP A 247 95.16 -29.99 27.91
CA ASP A 247 96.47 -29.49 28.35
C ASP A 247 96.89 -30.12 29.69
N ILE A 248 95.94 -30.33 30.63
CA ILE A 248 96.20 -31.06 31.89
C ILE A 248 96.61 -32.51 31.63
N SER A 249 95.95 -33.19 30.69
CA SER A 249 96.31 -34.56 30.32
C SER A 249 97.75 -34.65 29.78
N GLU A 250 98.15 -33.71 28.92
CA GLU A 250 99.53 -33.62 28.44
C GLU A 250 100.54 -33.36 29.57
N PHE A 251 100.18 -32.49 30.53
CA PHE A 251 101.00 -32.26 31.71
C PHE A 251 101.14 -33.52 32.58
N SER A 252 100.08 -34.31 32.74
CA SER A 252 100.13 -35.58 33.47
C SER A 252 101.12 -36.58 32.85
N VAL A 253 101.24 -36.63 31.53
CA VAL A 253 102.23 -37.47 30.85
C VAL A 253 103.66 -36.98 31.15
N LYS A 254 103.88 -35.66 31.09
CA LYS A 254 105.18 -35.07 31.46
C LYS A 254 105.54 -35.36 32.93
N LEU A 255 104.56 -35.31 33.83
CA LEU A 255 104.76 -35.62 35.24
C LEU A 255 105.18 -37.09 35.45
N LYS A 256 104.56 -38.03 34.72
CA LYS A 256 104.95 -39.45 34.75
C LYS A 256 106.40 -39.65 34.29
N ASN A 257 106.81 -38.98 33.21
CA ASN A 257 108.19 -39.04 32.74
C ASN A 257 109.16 -38.49 33.81
N PHE A 258 108.78 -37.39 34.48
CA PHE A 258 109.58 -36.83 35.58
C PHE A 258 109.67 -37.79 36.77
N GLU A 259 108.59 -38.50 37.11
CA GLU A 259 108.58 -39.53 38.16
C GLU A 259 109.52 -40.70 37.82
N GLU A 260 109.53 -41.15 36.56
CA GLU A 260 110.47 -42.16 36.07
C GLU A 260 111.92 -41.68 36.16
N ASP A 261 112.19 -40.43 35.75
CA ASP A 261 113.52 -39.85 35.82
C ASP A 261 113.98 -39.63 37.27
N TYR A 262 113.08 -39.20 38.17
CA TYR A 262 113.36 -39.13 39.60
C TYR A 262 113.72 -40.51 40.17
N SER A 263 113.01 -41.57 39.79
CA SER A 263 113.32 -42.94 40.19
C SER A 263 114.71 -43.40 39.69
N LYS A 264 115.07 -43.07 38.44
CA LYS A 264 116.42 -43.34 37.90
C LYS A 264 117.49 -42.57 38.67
N ILE A 265 117.29 -41.27 38.91
CA ILE A 265 118.23 -40.43 39.68
C ILE A 265 118.40 -40.99 41.10
N LYS A 266 117.31 -41.38 41.76
CA LYS A 266 117.36 -42.00 43.10
C LYS A 266 118.25 -43.26 43.11
N LYS A 267 118.13 -44.13 42.10
CA LYS A 267 119.01 -45.30 41.95
C LYS A 267 120.48 -44.91 41.75
N ILE A 268 120.74 -43.91 40.89
CA ILE A 268 122.09 -43.37 40.66
C ILE A 268 122.69 -42.82 41.96
N VAL A 269 121.92 -42.09 42.76
CA VAL A 269 122.37 -41.55 44.05
C VAL A 269 122.73 -42.68 45.02
N ILE A 270 121.91 -43.74 45.11
CA ILE A 270 122.19 -44.91 45.96
C ILE A 270 123.50 -45.59 45.51
N SER A 271 123.65 -45.89 44.21
CA SER A 271 124.87 -46.53 43.69
C SER A 271 126.11 -45.65 43.84
N THR A 272 125.96 -44.33 43.67
CA THR A 272 127.05 -43.37 43.89
C THR A 272 127.44 -43.35 45.37
N ASN A 273 126.47 -43.36 46.28
CA ASN A 273 126.71 -43.43 47.72
C ASN A 273 127.44 -44.72 48.11
N GLU A 274 127.02 -45.88 47.60
CA GLU A 274 127.72 -47.16 47.78
C GLU A 274 129.17 -47.08 47.27
N SER A 275 129.37 -46.51 46.08
CA SER A 275 130.71 -46.32 45.51
C SER A 275 131.57 -45.38 46.38
N LEU A 276 130.99 -44.30 46.93
CA LEU A 276 131.66 -43.37 47.84
C LEU A 276 132.07 -44.05 49.15
N VAL A 277 131.23 -44.92 49.71
CA VAL A 277 131.56 -45.72 50.90
C VAL A 277 132.73 -46.66 50.61
N ALA A 278 132.74 -47.32 49.44
CA ALA A 278 133.86 -48.15 49.01
C ALA A 278 135.16 -47.33 48.90
N VAL A 279 135.12 -46.17 48.23
CA VAL A 279 136.28 -45.26 48.13
C VAL A 279 136.73 -44.76 49.51
N ALA A 280 135.81 -44.45 50.42
CA ALA A 280 136.17 -44.05 51.78
C ALA A 280 136.88 -45.18 52.54
N SER A 281 136.47 -46.43 52.31
CA SER A 281 137.17 -47.61 52.81
C SER A 281 138.56 -47.73 52.19
N ASP A 282 138.68 -47.62 50.87
CA ASP A 282 139.97 -47.67 50.17
C ASP A 282 140.93 -46.59 50.70
N VAL A 283 140.44 -45.36 50.94
CA VAL A 283 141.23 -44.27 51.53
C VAL A 283 141.66 -44.59 52.96
N LYS A 284 140.79 -45.23 53.75
CA LYS A 284 141.14 -45.67 55.10
C LYS A 284 142.24 -46.74 55.06
N ASP A 285 142.10 -47.74 54.21
CA ASP A 285 143.08 -48.81 54.02
C ASP A 285 144.43 -48.25 53.53
N LEU A 286 144.40 -47.29 52.60
CA LEU A 286 145.60 -46.58 52.16
C LEU A 286 146.24 -45.77 53.28
N LYS A 287 145.45 -45.13 54.14
CA LYS A 287 145.95 -44.40 55.31
C LYS A 287 146.64 -45.36 56.29
N GLU A 288 146.03 -46.50 56.61
CA GLU A 288 146.63 -47.53 57.46
C GLU A 288 147.94 -48.06 56.86
N LYS A 289 147.96 -48.35 55.55
CA LYS A 289 149.20 -48.71 54.83
C LYS A 289 150.25 -47.60 54.87
N SER A 290 149.86 -46.34 54.73
CA SER A 290 150.76 -45.19 54.81
C SER A 290 151.36 -45.02 56.21
N ASP A 291 150.56 -45.20 57.26
CA ASP A 291 151.03 -45.14 58.65
C ASP A 291 151.99 -46.30 58.96
N ALA A 292 151.69 -47.51 58.48
CA ALA A 292 152.60 -48.65 58.57
C ALA A 292 153.94 -48.37 57.87
N MET A 293 153.89 -47.84 56.65
CA MET A 293 155.10 -47.48 55.89
C MET A 293 155.90 -46.36 56.57
N LYS A 294 155.23 -45.39 57.20
CA LYS A 294 155.89 -44.36 58.00
C LYS A 294 156.66 -44.98 59.17
N ASN A 295 156.05 -45.93 59.89
CA ASN A 295 156.70 -46.66 60.97
C ASN A 295 157.88 -47.50 60.46
N GLU A 296 157.74 -48.17 59.31
CA GLU A 296 158.85 -48.88 58.66
C GLU A 296 160.00 -47.94 58.32
N VAL A 297 159.74 -46.75 57.78
CA VAL A 297 160.75 -45.73 57.50
C VAL A 297 161.42 -45.22 58.78
N GLU A 298 160.66 -45.02 59.87
CA GLU A 298 161.21 -44.63 61.17
C GLU A 298 162.10 -45.74 61.77
N ASN A 299 161.67 -47.00 61.66
CA ASN A 299 162.48 -48.16 62.05
C ASN A 299 163.75 -48.25 61.22
N LEU A 300 163.67 -48.17 59.89
CA LEU A 300 164.84 -48.15 59.01
C LEU A 300 165.79 -46.99 59.35
N LYS A 301 165.26 -45.81 59.71
CA LYS A 301 166.06 -44.66 60.15
C LYS A 301 166.75 -44.92 61.48
N SER A 302 166.07 -45.60 62.41
CA SER A 302 166.65 -46.07 63.67
C SER A 302 167.74 -47.12 63.43
N GLU A 303 167.48 -48.11 62.58
CA GLU A 303 168.44 -49.12 62.15
C GLU A 303 169.65 -48.50 61.46
N ILE A 304 169.46 -47.50 60.61
CA ILE A 304 170.58 -46.73 60.03
C ILE A 304 171.35 -45.98 61.11
N ASN A 305 170.69 -45.39 62.10
CA ASN A 305 171.37 -44.69 63.19
C ASN A 305 172.14 -45.66 64.10
N THR A 306 171.58 -46.83 64.42
CA THR A 306 172.29 -47.86 65.19
C THR A 306 173.44 -48.42 64.37
N LEU A 307 173.25 -48.71 63.07
CA LEU A 307 174.33 -49.13 62.18
C LEU A 307 175.41 -48.05 62.08
N ARG A 308 175.04 -46.78 61.96
CA ARG A 308 175.98 -45.65 61.99
C ARG A 308 176.75 -45.62 63.31
N ASN A 309 176.07 -45.78 64.45
CA ASN A 309 176.73 -45.85 65.76
C ASN A 309 177.64 -47.07 65.89
N THR A 310 177.22 -48.25 65.41
CA THR A 310 178.02 -49.48 65.41
C THR A 310 179.24 -49.34 64.51
N VAL A 311 179.12 -48.71 63.34
CA VAL A 311 180.26 -48.38 62.47
C VAL A 311 181.17 -47.36 63.16
N TRP A 312 180.64 -46.34 63.83
CA TRP A 312 181.44 -45.42 64.64
C TRP A 312 182.18 -46.13 65.78
N TYR A 313 181.54 -47.09 66.46
CA TYR A 313 182.19 -47.94 67.47
C TYR A 313 183.24 -48.87 66.85
N ALA A 314 182.98 -49.46 65.69
CA ALA A 314 183.91 -50.36 65.01
C ALA A 314 185.14 -49.61 64.46
N VAL A 315 184.94 -48.41 63.92
CA VAL A 315 186.03 -47.53 63.48
C VAL A 315 186.79 -47.00 64.70
N GLY A 316 186.10 -46.61 65.76
CA GLY A 316 186.72 -46.20 67.03
C GLY A 316 187.55 -47.31 67.68
N ALA A 317 187.02 -48.54 67.74
CA ALA A 317 187.71 -49.72 68.25
C ALA A 317 188.86 -50.16 67.33
N GLY A 318 188.72 -50.02 66.00
CA GLY A 318 189.79 -50.27 65.05
C GLY A 318 190.99 -49.34 65.22
N ILE A 319 190.74 -48.05 65.51
CA ILE A 319 191.81 -47.07 65.77
C ILE A 319 192.49 -47.34 67.12
N ILE A 320 191.74 -47.71 68.16
CA ILE A 320 192.30 -48.08 69.48
C ILE A 320 193.07 -49.41 69.39
N GLY A 321 192.58 -50.38 68.62
CA GLY A 321 193.26 -51.66 68.38
C GLY A 321 194.54 -51.53 67.56
N ALA A 322 194.56 -50.66 66.54
CA ALA A 322 195.76 -50.39 65.75
C ALA A 322 196.84 -49.64 66.57
N SER A 323 196.42 -48.74 67.47
CA SER A 323 197.35 -48.01 68.35
C SER A 323 197.89 -48.87 69.50
N LEU A 324 197.07 -49.78 70.07
CA LEU A 324 197.54 -50.77 71.05
C LEU A 324 198.41 -51.88 70.43
N GLY A 325 198.14 -52.29 69.19
CA GLY A 325 198.98 -53.23 68.44
C GLY A 325 200.36 -52.66 68.12
N LEU A 326 200.44 -51.36 67.80
CA LEU A 326 201.71 -50.65 67.63
C LEU A 326 202.50 -50.54 68.96
N LEU A 327 201.81 -50.36 70.09
CA LEU A 327 202.46 -50.35 71.42
C LEU A 327 202.95 -51.75 71.87
N ALA A 328 202.21 -52.82 71.54
CA ALA A 328 202.61 -54.20 71.88
C ALA A 328 203.84 -54.68 71.09
N LEU A 329 203.99 -54.27 69.82
CA LEU A 329 205.18 -54.59 69.03
C LEU A 329 206.42 -53.81 69.48
N ILE A 330 206.26 -52.56 69.94
CA ILE A 330 207.36 -51.79 70.55
C ILE A 330 207.80 -52.41 71.89
N MET A 331 206.89 -52.98 72.68
CA MET A 331 207.24 -53.65 73.95
C MET A 331 207.87 -55.05 73.78
N LEU A 332 207.60 -55.76 72.69
CA LEU A 332 208.27 -57.03 72.37
C LEU A 332 209.71 -56.86 71.87
N TRP A 333 210.09 -55.63 71.46
CA TRP A 333 211.47 -55.29 71.06
C TRP A 333 212.46 -55.16 72.24
N GLN A 334 212.03 -55.39 73.49
CA GLN A 334 212.85 -55.15 74.69
C GLN A 334 213.12 -56.38 75.58
N LYS A 335 212.80 -57.63 75.17
CA LYS A 335 213.01 -58.82 76.04
C LYS A 335 213.40 -60.16 75.39
N GLY A 336 214.11 -60.18 74.26
CA GLY A 336 214.70 -61.43 73.75
C GLY A 336 215.76 -61.19 72.66
N GLY A 337 217.00 -61.64 72.90
CA GLY A 337 218.02 -61.81 71.87
C GLY A 337 217.93 -63.18 71.21
N ILE A 338 217.67 -63.20 69.91
CA ILE A 338 218.55 -63.53 68.77
C ILE A 338 218.03 -62.69 67.61
#